data_AF-B3CTQ9-F1
#
_entry.id   AF-B3CTQ9-F1
#
_cell.length_a   1.000
_cell.length_b   1.000
_cell.length_c   1.000
_cell.angle_alpha   90.00
_cell.angle_beta   90.00
_cell.angle_gamma   90.00
#
_symmetry.space_group_name_H-M   'P 1'
#
loop_
_entity.id
_entity.type
_entity.pdbx_description
1 polymer ?
#
loop_
_entity_poly.entity_id
_entity_poly.type
_entity_poly.pdbx_seq_one_letter_code
_entity_poly.pdbx_strand_id
1 'polypeptide(L)'
;MVDNKTRQVICTDFSNDKKHNFRLFKKSKILIHPKVKSITDTGYQGIQKIHNNSELPKKKRKKNPLTKLVLLFYLINAVCVNLNTITDIFITTFTNLKLK
;
A
#
# COMPACT_ATOMS: atom_id res chain seq x y z
N MET A 1 -6.75 -0.08 -1.50
CA MET A 1 -6.27 1.31 -1.36
C MET A 1 -6.98 1.95 -0.19
N VAL A 2 -6.28 2.84 0.51
CA VAL A 2 -6.79 3.52 1.70
C VAL A 2 -6.48 5.00 1.54
N ASP A 3 -7.42 5.87 1.92
CA ASP A 3 -7.14 7.30 2.03
C ASP A 3 -6.33 7.58 3.31
N ASN A 4 -5.21 8.28 3.17
CA ASN A 4 -4.32 8.56 4.31
C ASN A 4 -4.95 9.52 5.32
N LYS A 5 -5.85 10.41 4.89
CA LYS A 5 -6.50 11.39 5.78
C LYS A 5 -7.63 10.77 6.58
N THR A 6 -8.60 10.19 5.89
CA THR A 6 -9.80 9.62 6.53
C THR A 6 -9.58 8.21 7.07
N ARG A 7 -8.47 7.56 6.71
CA ARG A 7 -8.19 6.13 6.97
C ARG A 7 -9.24 5.19 6.37
N GLN A 8 -10.12 5.69 5.49
CA GLN A 8 -11.15 4.89 4.86
C GLN A 8 -10.56 3.97 3.79
N VAL A 9 -10.97 2.70 3.82
CA VAL A 9 -10.65 1.73 2.77
C VAL A 9 -11.48 2.05 1.53
N ILE A 10 -10.82 2.46 0.44
CA ILE A 10 -11.47 2.84 -0.82
C ILE A 10 -11.77 1.61 -1.67
N CYS A 11 -10.82 0.67 -1.71
CA CYS A 11 -10.97 -0.54 -2.50
C CYS A 11 -10.11 -1.68 -1.95
N THR A 12 -10.58 -2.89 -2.13
CA THR A 12 -9.85 -4.13 -1.89
C THR A 12 -9.94 -4.98 -3.15
N ASP A 13 -8.86 -5.68 -3.46
CA ASP A 13 -8.83 -6.60 -4.59
C ASP A 13 -8.12 -7.88 -4.13
N PHE A 14 -8.66 -9.02 -4.55
CA PHE A 14 -8.25 -10.33 -4.09
C PHE A 14 -8.11 -11.28 -5.27
N SER A 15 -7.17 -12.22 -5.16
CA SER A 15 -7.05 -13.32 -6.12
C SER A 15 -6.84 -14.63 -5.40
N ASN A 16 -7.52 -15.68 -5.86
CA ASN A 16 -7.41 -17.02 -5.28
C ASN A 16 -6.04 -17.67 -5.54
N ASP A 17 -5.30 -17.18 -6.53
CA ASP A 17 -3.98 -17.72 -6.89
C ASP A 17 -2.84 -16.97 -6.19
N LYS A 18 -1.68 -17.62 -6.07
CA LYS A 18 -0.42 -16.97 -5.68
C LYS A 18 0.03 -15.99 -6.79
N LYS A 19 -0.49 -14.77 -6.75
CA LYS A 19 -0.12 -13.68 -7.64
C LYS A 19 0.58 -12.58 -6.84
N HIS A 20 1.56 -11.94 -7.46
CA HIS A 20 2.17 -10.75 -6.87
C HIS A 20 1.18 -9.58 -6.84
N ASN A 21 1.12 -8.85 -5.74
CA ASN A 21 0.17 -7.74 -5.52
C ASN A 21 0.21 -6.70 -6.65
N PHE A 22 1.40 -6.37 -7.17
CA PHE A 22 1.51 -5.42 -8.29
C PHE A 22 0.90 -5.95 -9.61
N ARG A 23 0.89 -7.27 -9.84
CA ARG A 23 0.23 -7.85 -11.00
C ARG A 23 -1.29 -7.77 -10.85
N LEU A 24 -1.79 -8.00 -9.64
CA LEU A 24 -3.21 -7.86 -9.32
C LEU A 24 -3.66 -6.40 -9.53
N PHE A 25 -2.89 -5.44 -9.00
CA PHE A 25 -3.12 -4.01 -9.21
C PHE A 25 -3.16 -3.58 -10.68
N LYS A 26 -2.26 -4.11 -11.53
CA LYS A 26 -2.31 -3.82 -12.97
C LYS A 26 -3.58 -4.34 -13.64
N LYS A 27 -4.09 -5.49 -13.17
CA LYS A 27 -5.29 -6.12 -13.72
C LYS A 27 -6.57 -5.44 -13.26
N SER A 28 -6.60 -4.88 -12.06
CA SER A 28 -7.76 -4.19 -11.51
C SER A 28 -8.13 -2.90 -12.27
N LYS A 29 -7.19 -2.37 -13.08
CA LYS A 29 -7.38 -1.15 -13.90
C LYS A 29 -7.92 0.04 -13.10
N ILE A 30 -7.57 0.11 -11.81
CA ILE A 30 -8.00 1.22 -10.95
C ILE A 30 -7.38 2.51 -11.47
N LEU A 31 -8.23 3.48 -11.81
CA LEU A 31 -7.81 4.81 -12.25
C LEU A 31 -7.63 5.70 -11.02
N ILE A 32 -6.38 6.02 -10.71
CA ILE A 32 -6.03 7.00 -9.68
C ILE A 32 -5.95 8.37 -10.34
N HIS A 33 -6.62 9.36 -9.76
CA HIS A 33 -6.56 10.72 -10.29
C HIS A 33 -5.10 11.22 -10.29
N PRO A 34 -4.57 11.79 -11.39
CA PRO A 34 -3.14 12.08 -11.56
C PRO A 34 -2.57 13.05 -10.51
N LYS A 35 -3.41 13.92 -9.94
CA LYS A 35 -3.02 14.84 -8.85
C LYS A 35 -2.89 14.18 -7.48
N VAL A 36 -3.46 13.01 -7.25
CA VAL A 36 -3.41 12.33 -5.96
C VAL A 36 -2.03 11.72 -5.76
N LYS A 37 -1.41 11.92 -4.60
CA LYS A 37 -0.12 11.30 -4.29
C LYS A 37 -0.34 9.88 -3.80
N SER A 38 0.27 8.90 -4.46
CA SER A 38 0.21 7.50 -4.06
C SER A 38 1.48 7.13 -3.29
N ILE A 39 1.32 6.56 -2.08
CA ILE A 39 2.44 6.00 -1.31
C ILE A 39 2.30 4.48 -1.41
N THR A 40 3.34 3.80 -1.89
CA THR A 40 3.30 2.35 -2.15
C THR A 40 4.52 1.65 -1.58
N ASP A 41 4.42 0.34 -1.35
CA ASP A 41 5.54 -0.46 -0.88
C ASP A 41 6.62 -0.69 -1.95
N THR A 42 7.81 -1.12 -1.52
CA THR A 42 8.91 -1.46 -2.44
C THR A 42 8.57 -2.58 -3.45
N GLY A 43 7.50 -3.35 -3.25
CA GLY A 43 7.00 -4.34 -4.22
C GLY A 43 6.37 -3.71 -5.47
N TYR A 44 5.98 -2.44 -5.43
CA TYR A 44 5.35 -1.72 -6.54
C TYR A 44 6.38 -1.04 -7.46
N GLN A 45 7.53 -1.68 -7.68
CA GLN A 45 8.56 -1.16 -8.57
C GLN A 45 8.02 -0.91 -9.99
N GLY A 46 8.12 0.34 -10.43
CA GLY A 46 7.61 0.77 -11.74
C GLY A 46 6.18 1.31 -11.74
N ILE A 47 5.55 1.49 -10.57
CA ILE A 47 4.23 2.14 -10.45
C ILE A 47 4.18 3.53 -11.07
N GLN A 48 5.31 4.24 -11.10
CA GLN A 48 5.44 5.55 -11.74
C GLN A 48 5.10 5.53 -13.24
N LYS A 49 5.22 4.39 -13.93
CA LYS A 49 4.79 4.26 -15.33
C LYS A 49 3.28 4.25 -15.50
N ILE A 50 2.54 3.95 -14.43
CA ILE A 50 1.08 3.88 -14.39
C ILE A 50 0.53 5.16 -13.78
N HIS A 51 1.19 5.68 -12.74
CA HIS A 51 0.80 6.90 -12.03
C HIS A 51 2.03 7.70 -11.62
N ASN A 52 2.31 8.80 -12.33
CA ASN A 52 3.53 9.59 -12.17
C ASN A 52 3.69 10.16 -10.75
N ASN A 53 2.59 10.53 -10.09
CA ASN A 53 2.60 11.09 -8.73
C ASN A 53 2.63 9.98 -7.66
N SER A 54 3.55 9.02 -7.82
CA SER A 54 3.74 7.91 -6.89
C SER A 54 5.10 8.00 -6.19
N GLU A 55 5.07 7.85 -4.87
CA GLU A 55 6.25 7.77 -4.03
C GLU A 55 6.50 6.32 -3.60
N LEU A 56 7.73 5.86 -3.85
CA LEU A 56 8.25 4.57 -3.42
C LEU A 56 9.29 4.80 -2.33
N PRO A 57 9.23 4.06 -1.20
CA PRO A 57 10.25 4.14 -0.18
C PRO A 57 11.60 3.70 -0.75
N LYS A 58 12.66 4.44 -0.40
CA LYS A 58 14.02 4.15 -0.88
C LYS A 58 14.49 2.79 -0.38
N LYS A 59 14.68 1.85 -1.30
CA LYS A 59 15.26 0.54 -1.00
C LYS A 59 16.71 0.71 -0.55
N LYS A 60 17.09 0.05 0.55
CA LYS A 60 18.49 -0.04 0.98
C LYS A 60 19.33 -0.69 -0.13
N ARG A 61 20.46 -0.07 -0.47
CA ARG A 61 21.45 -0.65 -1.39
C ARG A 61 22.66 -1.10 -0.59
N LYS A 62 23.25 -2.25 -0.94
CA LYS A 62 24.41 -2.83 -0.24
C LYS A 62 25.59 -1.85 -0.11
N LYS A 63 25.79 -0.99 -1.12
CA LYS A 63 26.89 -0.01 -1.18
C LYS A 63 26.57 1.35 -0.55
N ASN A 64 25.28 1.69 -0.36
CA ASN A 64 24.82 2.95 0.24
C ASN A 64 23.72 2.63 1.27
N PRO A 65 24.11 2.26 2.51
CA PRO A 65 23.15 2.03 3.58
C PRO A 65 22.42 3.34 3.93
N LEU A 66 21.10 3.27 4.10
CA LEU A 66 20.31 4.42 4.55
C LEU A 66 20.67 4.76 6.00
N THR A 67 20.77 6.05 6.32
CA THR A 67 20.91 6.54 7.69
C THR A 67 19.74 6.08 8.56
N LYS A 68 20.01 5.75 9.83
CA LYS A 68 19.01 5.25 10.79
C LYS A 68 17.75 6.13 10.87
N LEU A 69 17.89 7.45 10.79
CA LEU A 69 16.78 8.41 10.83
C LEU A 69 15.81 8.25 9.66
N VAL A 70 16.34 8.14 8.44
CA VAL A 70 15.53 7.95 7.23
C VAL A 70 14.81 6.60 7.29
N LEU A 71 15.50 5.58 7.79
CA LEU A 71 14.96 4.26 8.05
C LEU A 71 13.82 4.28 9.07
N LEU A 72 14.00 5.00 10.18
CA LEU A 72 13.00 5.14 11.23
C LEU A 72 11.77 5.86 10.70
N PHE A 73 11.94 6.92 9.90
CA PHE A 73 10.82 7.61 9.24
C PHE A 73 10.01 6.66 8.34
N TYR A 74 10.67 5.86 7.49
CA TYR A 74 9.95 4.89 6.65
C TYR A 74 9.29 3.78 7.46
N LEU A 75 9.94 3.28 8.52
CA LEU A 75 9.37 2.26 9.39
C LEU A 75 8.16 2.79 10.15
N ILE A 76 8.21 4.00 10.69
CA ILE A 76 7.07 4.62 11.38
C ILE A 76 5.88 4.78 10.42
N ASN A 77 6.11 5.25 9.20
CA ASN A 77 5.05 5.33 8.19
C ASN A 77 4.49 3.94 7.81
N ALA A 78 5.35 2.95 7.60
CA ALA A 78 4.92 1.58 7.28
C ALA A 78 4.14 0.92 8.43
N VAL A 79 4.61 1.07 9.67
CA VAL A 79 3.99 0.51 10.89
C VAL A 79 2.68 1.23 11.22
N CYS A 80 2.60 2.56 11.06
CA CYS A 80 1.38 3.35 11.29
C CYS A 80 0.29 3.08 10.23
N VAL A 81 0.68 2.66 9.04
CA VAL A 81 -0.27 2.09 8.06
C VAL A 81 -0.66 0.68 8.53
N ASN A 82 0.29 -0.20 8.85
CA ASN A 82 0.02 -1.61 9.12
C ASN A 82 -0.86 -1.86 10.37
N LEU A 83 -0.58 -1.24 11.52
CA LEU A 83 -1.36 -1.49 12.75
C LEU A 83 -2.83 -1.06 12.65
N ASN A 84 -3.11 0.09 12.03
CA ASN A 84 -4.48 0.58 11.89
C ASN A 84 -5.25 -0.20 10.79
N THR A 85 -4.57 -0.62 9.73
CA THR A 85 -5.23 -1.38 8.65
C THR A 85 -5.55 -2.83 9.08
N ILE A 86 -4.73 -3.44 9.94
CA ILE A 86 -4.97 -4.82 10.42
C ILE A 86 -6.18 -4.89 11.35
N THR A 87 -6.36 -3.93 12.26
CA THR A 87 -7.51 -3.90 13.17
C THR A 87 -8.83 -3.67 12.43
N ASP A 88 -8.83 -2.78 11.43
CA ASP A 88 -10.04 -2.46 10.67
C ASP A 88 -10.41 -3.56 9.65
N ILE A 89 -9.42 -4.21 9.01
CA ILE A 89 -9.66 -5.37 8.14
C ILE A 89 -10.24 -6.53 8.95
N PHE A 90 -9.72 -6.82 10.15
CA PHE A 90 -10.23 -7.93 10.97
C PHE A 90 -11.67 -7.68 11.42
N ILE A 91 -12.00 -6.46 11.87
CA ILE A 91 -13.36 -6.09 12.29
C ILE A 91 -14.34 -6.09 11.10
N THR A 92 -13.94 -5.57 9.94
CA THR A 92 -14.81 -5.50 8.74
C THR A 92 -15.04 -6.88 8.13
N THR A 93 -14.02 -7.75 8.11
CA THR A 93 -14.19 -9.11 7.59
C THR A 93 -15.04 -9.95 8.55
N PHE A 94 -14.87 -9.78 9.87
CA PHE A 94 -15.64 -10.52 10.88
C PHE A 94 -17.12 -10.08 10.93
N THR A 95 -17.42 -8.79 10.78
CA THR A 95 -18.80 -8.28 10.73
C THR A 95 -19.52 -8.71 9.45
N ASN A 96 -18.86 -8.72 8.29
CA ASN A 96 -19.44 -9.22 7.04
C ASN A 96 -19.61 -10.75 7.01
N LEU A 97 -18.80 -11.51 7.76
CA LEU A 97 -18.98 -12.96 7.91
C LEU A 97 -20.14 -13.32 8.86
N LYS A 98 -20.48 -12.46 9.82
CA LYS A 98 -21.58 -12.65 10.78
C LYS A 98 -22.96 -12.25 10.23
N LEU A 99 -23.00 -11.53 9.11
CA LEU A 99 -24.23 -11.06 8.45
C LEU A 99 -24.65 -11.96 7.27
N LYS A 100 -24.10 -13.16 7.19
CA LYS A 100 -24.45 -14.20 6.23
C LYS A 100 -24.91 -15.45 6.99
#